data_AF-A0A848UTX0-F1
#
_entry.id   AF-A0A848UTX0-F1
#
_cell.length_a   1.000
_cell.length_b   1.000
_cell.length_c   1.000
_cell.angle_alpha   90.00
_cell.angle_beta   90.00
_cell.angle_gamma   90.00
#
_symmetry.space_group_name_H-M   'P 1'
#
loop_
_entity.id
_entity.type
_entity.pdbx_description
1 polymer ?
#
loop_
_entity_poly.entity_id
_entity_poly.type
_entity_poly.pdbx_seq_one_letter_code
_entity_poly.pdbx_strand_id
1 'polypeptide(L)'
;MTITKAIERITWRLRNGWKANQNDTDAINEIINFVNEKHNQQLQDNVLFAKLYIIVFAQMIKRYKTDVFDSIPQKELHRLLELPLKTYIERFTATLNENEYETLLKSKDLVIKHPKTFNDDEKKRLSEITLEEIKDTWDIETVGDNLTTQINHAINQYKDKHIKDVL
;
A
#
# COMPACT_ATOMS: atom_id res chain seq x y z
N MET A 1 16.89 11.42 -14.30
CA MET A 1 17.75 10.46 -15.03
C MET A 1 17.76 9.17 -14.22
N THR A 2 17.38 8.03 -14.81
CA THR A 2 17.41 6.73 -14.10
C THR A 2 18.83 6.15 -14.13
N ILE A 3 19.15 5.21 -13.24
CA ILE A 3 20.44 4.50 -13.23
C ILE A 3 20.70 3.81 -14.58
N THR A 4 19.68 3.17 -15.17
CA THR A 4 19.77 2.55 -16.50
C THR A 4 20.18 3.56 -17.58
N LYS A 5 19.55 4.74 -17.61
CA LYS A 5 19.91 5.82 -18.55
C LYS A 5 21.30 6.39 -18.29
N ALA A 6 21.76 6.41 -17.05
CA ALA A 6 23.12 6.82 -16.70
C ALA A 6 24.16 5.80 -17.20
N ILE A 7 23.91 4.50 -17.01
CA ILE A 7 24.72 3.40 -17.54
C ILE A 7 24.79 3.48 -19.07
N GLU A 8 23.64 3.56 -19.75
CA GLU A 8 23.58 3.65 -21.22
C GLU A 8 24.42 4.81 -21.77
N ARG A 9 24.36 5.97 -21.09
CA ARG A 9 25.15 7.15 -21.47
C ARG A 9 26.66 6.92 -21.27
N ILE A 10 27.05 6.25 -20.19
CA ILE A 10 28.45 5.92 -19.91
C ILE A 10 28.97 4.88 -20.92
N THR A 11 28.21 3.82 -21.17
CA THR A 11 28.52 2.80 -22.18
C THR A 11 28.64 3.41 -23.57
N TRP A 12 27.75 4.33 -23.93
CA TRP A 12 27.82 5.04 -25.21
C TRP A 12 29.11 5.87 -25.34
N ARG A 13 29.54 6.56 -24.26
CA ARG A 13 30.80 7.31 -24.23
C ARG A 13 32.02 6.42 -24.37
N LEU A 14 32.02 5.25 -23.73
CA LEU A 14 33.10 4.27 -23.90
C LEU A 14 33.26 3.84 -25.35
N ARG A 15 32.14 3.60 -26.03
CA ARG A 15 32.15 3.08 -27.40
C ARG A 15 32.45 4.14 -28.46
N ASN A 16 32.07 5.40 -28.23
CA ASN A 16 32.04 6.42 -29.28
C ASN A 16 32.94 7.64 -29.04
N GLY A 17 33.61 7.78 -27.89
CA GLY A 17 34.39 9.00 -27.61
C GLY A 17 35.57 8.83 -26.67
N TRP A 18 35.63 7.77 -25.88
CA TRP A 18 36.73 7.52 -24.95
C TRP A 18 37.69 6.47 -25.52
N LYS A 19 39.01 6.71 -25.49
CA LYS A 19 40.03 5.65 -25.60
C LYS A 19 40.07 4.85 -24.30
N ALA A 20 38.98 4.16 -23.99
CA ALA A 20 38.88 3.31 -22.81
C ALA A 20 39.83 2.12 -22.94
N ASN A 21 40.54 1.80 -21.86
CA ASN A 21 41.35 0.59 -21.78
C ASN A 21 40.50 -0.58 -21.24
N GLN A 22 41.12 -1.76 -21.11
CA GLN A 22 40.41 -2.94 -20.63
C GLN A 22 39.91 -2.75 -19.18
N ASN A 23 40.69 -2.12 -18.31
CA ASN A 23 40.28 -1.86 -16.92
C ASN A 23 39.06 -0.92 -16.85
N ASP A 24 38.96 0.08 -17.73
CA ASP A 24 37.80 0.97 -17.81
C ASP A 24 36.54 0.20 -18.26
N THR A 25 36.72 -0.74 -19.19
CA THR A 25 35.64 -1.60 -19.68
C THR A 25 35.18 -2.57 -18.60
N ASP A 26 36.11 -3.20 -17.89
CA ASP A 26 35.84 -4.16 -16.81
C ASP A 26 35.15 -3.47 -15.63
N ALA A 27 35.61 -2.29 -15.22
CA ALA A 27 34.98 -1.53 -14.13
C ALA A 27 33.52 -1.18 -14.44
N ILE A 28 33.20 -0.87 -15.69
CA ILE A 28 31.83 -0.52 -16.08
C ILE A 28 30.95 -1.74 -16.25
N ASN A 29 31.50 -2.85 -16.75
CA ASN A 29 30.80 -4.13 -16.74
C ASN A 29 30.48 -4.57 -15.31
N GLU A 30 31.38 -4.36 -14.35
CA GLU A 30 31.14 -4.68 -12.94
C GLU A 30 30.01 -3.82 -12.35
N ILE A 31 29.98 -2.52 -12.65
CA ILE A 31 28.88 -1.63 -12.24
C ILE A 31 27.55 -2.08 -12.88
N ILE A 32 27.56 -2.48 -14.15
CA ILE A 32 26.37 -3.00 -14.84
C ILE A 32 25.89 -4.28 -14.17
N ASN A 33 26.79 -5.23 -13.89
CA ASN A 33 26.48 -6.48 -13.23
C ASN A 33 25.89 -6.23 -11.84
N PHE A 34 26.52 -5.39 -11.02
CA PHE A 34 26.01 -5.01 -9.72
C PHE A 34 24.61 -4.39 -9.78
N VAL A 35 24.36 -3.49 -10.73
CA VAL A 35 23.04 -2.88 -10.91
C VAL A 35 22.01 -3.91 -11.34
N ASN A 36 22.35 -4.81 -12.26
CA ASN A 36 21.46 -5.88 -12.69
C ASN A 36 21.16 -6.86 -11.54
N GLU A 37 22.17 -7.25 -10.77
CA GLU A 37 22.00 -8.07 -9.57
C GLU A 37 21.09 -7.40 -8.55
N LYS A 38 21.30 -6.10 -8.28
CA LYS A 38 20.43 -5.33 -7.38
C LYS A 38 19.00 -5.23 -7.90
N HIS A 39 18.81 -5.08 -9.21
CA HIS A 39 17.48 -5.05 -9.80
C HIS A 39 16.78 -6.41 -9.67
N ASN A 40 17.52 -7.50 -9.92
CA ASN A 40 17.01 -8.87 -9.75
C ASN A 40 16.71 -9.20 -8.29
N GLN A 41 17.51 -8.68 -7.36
CA GLN A 41 17.32 -8.85 -5.91
C GLN A 41 16.19 -7.98 -5.36
N GLN A 42 15.81 -6.89 -6.03
CA GLN A 42 14.80 -5.95 -5.54
C GLN A 42 13.44 -6.62 -5.30
N LEU A 43 13.03 -7.53 -6.20
CA LEU A 43 11.77 -8.28 -6.03
C LEU A 43 11.88 -9.25 -4.85
N GLN A 44 13.02 -9.94 -4.70
CA GLN A 44 13.31 -10.89 -3.62
C GLN A 44 13.24 -10.21 -2.24
N ASP A 45 13.86 -9.04 -2.13
CA ASP A 45 13.89 -8.27 -0.89
C ASP A 45 12.50 -7.72 -0.51
N ASN A 46 11.56 -7.71 -1.46
CA ASN A 46 10.22 -7.12 -1.32
C ASN A 46 9.10 -8.10 -1.69
N VAL A 47 9.32 -9.42 -1.55
CA VAL A 47 8.33 -10.46 -1.96
C VAL A 47 6.96 -10.27 -1.31
N LEU A 48 6.91 -9.88 -0.03
CA LEU A 48 5.64 -9.64 0.67
C LEU A 48 4.85 -8.50 0.02
N PHE A 49 5.55 -7.42 -0.35
CA PHE A 49 4.94 -6.32 -1.10
C PHE A 49 4.49 -6.80 -2.48
N ALA A 50 5.31 -7.57 -3.20
CA ALA A 50 4.93 -8.09 -4.52
C ALA A 50 3.66 -8.95 -4.48
N LYS A 51 3.51 -9.81 -3.46
CA LYS A 51 2.29 -10.61 -3.26
C LYS A 51 1.06 -9.73 -3.06
N LEU A 52 1.14 -8.74 -2.16
CA LEU A 52 0.05 -7.79 -1.93
C LEU A 52 -0.26 -6.97 -3.17
N TYR A 53 0.77 -6.51 -3.88
CA TYR A 53 0.64 -5.78 -5.14
C TYR A 53 -0.14 -6.60 -6.17
N ILE A 54 0.23 -7.86 -6.40
CA ILE A 54 -0.46 -8.75 -7.35
C ILE A 54 -1.93 -8.95 -6.95
N ILE A 55 -2.22 -9.18 -5.66
CA ILE A 55 -3.58 -9.36 -5.16
C ILE A 55 -4.43 -8.12 -5.42
N VAL A 56 -3.93 -6.93 -5.08
CA VAL A 56 -4.68 -5.68 -5.26
C VAL A 56 -4.79 -5.34 -6.74
N PHE A 57 -3.73 -5.52 -7.53
CA PHE A 57 -3.74 -5.26 -8.97
C PHE A 57 -4.75 -6.15 -9.70
N ALA A 58 -4.85 -7.43 -9.34
CA ALA A 58 -5.87 -8.34 -9.86
C ALA A 58 -7.31 -7.87 -9.54
N GLN A 59 -7.53 -7.32 -8.34
CA GLN A 59 -8.84 -6.73 -7.99
C GLN A 59 -9.14 -5.49 -8.83
N MET A 60 -8.15 -4.64 -9.11
CA MET A 60 -8.32 -3.46 -9.96
C MET A 60 -8.61 -3.86 -11.41
N ILE A 61 -7.87 -4.83 -11.97
CA ILE A 61 -8.15 -5.40 -13.29
C ILE A 61 -9.59 -5.90 -13.37
N LYS A 62 -10.05 -6.67 -12.37
CA LYS A 62 -11.42 -7.18 -12.30
C LYS A 62 -12.45 -6.04 -12.23
N ARG A 63 -12.18 -5.01 -11.42
CA ARG A 63 -13.06 -3.84 -11.25
C ARG A 63 -13.22 -3.04 -12.55
N TYR A 64 -12.12 -2.78 -13.23
CA TYR A 64 -12.09 -1.98 -14.47
C TYR A 64 -12.38 -2.81 -15.72
N LYS A 65 -12.43 -4.15 -15.61
CA LYS A 65 -12.64 -5.09 -16.73
C LYS A 65 -11.59 -4.93 -17.84
N THR A 66 -10.33 -4.78 -17.44
CA THR A 66 -9.18 -4.61 -18.34
C THR A 66 -8.26 -5.83 -18.28
N ASP A 67 -7.05 -5.72 -18.85
CA ASP A 67 -5.96 -6.68 -18.68
C ASP A 67 -4.72 -6.01 -18.04
N VAL A 68 -3.60 -6.73 -17.99
CA VAL A 68 -2.33 -6.29 -17.37
C VAL A 68 -1.60 -5.21 -18.15
N PHE A 69 -1.96 -4.96 -19.42
CA PHE A 69 -1.33 -3.97 -20.28
C PHE A 69 -2.06 -2.62 -20.28
N ASP A 70 -3.25 -2.57 -19.66
CA ASP A 70 -3.97 -1.32 -19.47
C ASP A 70 -3.32 -0.45 -18.38
N SER A 71 -3.15 0.84 -18.68
CA SER A 71 -2.56 1.81 -17.75
C SER A 71 -3.49 2.22 -16.61
N ILE A 72 -4.81 2.06 -16.73
CA ILE A 72 -5.78 2.55 -15.74
C ILE A 72 -5.62 1.85 -14.38
N PRO A 73 -5.64 0.51 -14.29
CA PRO A 73 -5.48 -0.17 -13.00
C PRO A 73 -4.12 0.12 -12.35
N GLN A 74 -3.07 0.25 -13.17
CA GLN A 74 -1.72 0.55 -12.68
C GLN A 74 -1.65 1.97 -12.10
N LYS A 75 -2.18 2.97 -12.79
CA LYS A 75 -2.23 4.35 -12.32
C LYS A 75 -2.98 4.48 -11.01
N GLU A 76 -4.12 3.79 -10.88
CA GLU A 76 -4.90 3.83 -9.64
C GLU A 76 -4.14 3.16 -8.48
N LEU A 77 -3.50 2.02 -8.71
CA LEU A 77 -2.67 1.38 -7.69
C LEU A 77 -1.49 2.25 -7.28
N HIS A 78 -0.83 2.91 -8.23
CA HIS A 78 0.27 3.85 -7.92
C HIS A 78 -0.22 5.06 -7.14
N ARG A 79 -1.38 5.62 -7.49
CA ARG A 79 -2.02 6.71 -6.74
C ARG A 79 -2.28 6.32 -5.28
N LEU A 80 -2.63 5.06 -5.03
CA LEU A 80 -2.73 4.54 -3.66
C LEU A 80 -1.35 4.49 -3.00
N LEU A 81 -0.34 3.92 -3.65
CA LEU A 81 1.00 3.81 -3.07
C LEU A 81 1.68 5.17 -2.81
N GLU A 82 1.29 6.22 -3.51
CA GLU A 82 1.76 7.59 -3.29
C GLU A 82 1.20 8.24 -2.02
N LEU A 83 0.10 7.72 -1.46
CA LEU A 83 -0.48 8.27 -0.24
C LEU A 83 0.41 7.95 0.98
N PRO A 84 0.62 8.93 1.89
CA PRO A 84 1.34 8.67 3.13
C PRO A 84 0.67 7.58 3.97
N LEU A 85 1.47 6.76 4.65
CA LEU A 85 0.96 5.69 5.53
C LEU A 85 -0.02 6.23 6.59
N LYS A 86 0.24 7.43 7.13
CA LYS A 86 -0.65 8.10 8.08
C LYS A 86 -2.08 8.26 7.55
N THR A 87 -2.24 8.59 6.27
CA THR A 87 -3.57 8.73 5.65
C THR A 87 -4.34 7.41 5.63
N TYR A 88 -3.65 6.28 5.51
CA TYR A 88 -4.29 4.98 5.61
C TYR A 88 -4.71 4.63 7.04
N ILE A 89 -3.87 4.96 8.02
CA ILE A 89 -4.20 4.78 9.44
C ILE A 89 -5.42 5.63 9.79
N GLU A 90 -5.44 6.90 9.40
CA GLU A 90 -6.58 7.81 9.62
C GLU A 90 -7.89 7.25 9.04
N ARG A 91 -7.86 6.76 7.79
CA ARG A 91 -9.03 6.14 7.16
C ARG A 91 -9.46 4.86 7.87
N PHE A 92 -8.51 4.04 8.29
CA PHE A 92 -8.80 2.81 9.02
C PHE A 92 -9.42 3.11 10.39
N THR A 93 -8.89 4.07 11.14
CA THR A 93 -9.47 4.55 12.41
C THR A 93 -10.88 5.08 12.21
N ALA A 94 -11.12 5.88 11.16
CA ALA A 94 -12.46 6.37 10.84
C ALA A 94 -13.44 5.20 10.60
N THR A 95 -13.03 4.18 9.84
CA THR A 95 -13.84 2.97 9.62
C THR A 95 -14.11 2.20 10.92
N LEU A 96 -13.15 2.12 11.86
CA LEU A 96 -13.40 1.52 13.17
C LEU A 96 -14.46 2.30 13.95
N ASN A 97 -14.34 3.63 14.03
CA ASN A 97 -15.31 4.47 14.73
C ASN A 97 -16.70 4.43 14.07
N GLU A 98 -16.76 4.39 12.73
CA GLU A 98 -18.00 4.18 12.00
C GLU A 98 -18.66 2.85 12.41
N ASN A 99 -17.90 1.75 12.45
CA ASN A 99 -18.42 0.43 12.86
C ASN A 99 -18.93 0.40 14.32
N GLU A 100 -18.25 1.09 15.24
CA GLU A 100 -18.71 1.22 16.63
C GLU A 100 -20.04 1.99 16.68
N TYR A 101 -20.12 3.10 15.94
CA TYR A 101 -21.35 3.88 15.84
C TYR A 101 -22.49 3.05 15.23
N GLU A 102 -22.22 2.26 14.19
CA GLU A 102 -23.23 1.34 13.63
C GLU A 102 -23.73 0.33 14.67
N THR A 103 -22.82 -0.20 15.48
CA THR A 103 -23.12 -1.20 16.51
C THR A 103 -23.96 -0.59 17.63
N LEU A 104 -23.63 0.64 18.04
CA LEU A 104 -24.41 1.43 18.98
C LEU A 104 -25.83 1.65 18.48
N LEU A 105 -26.00 2.09 17.22
CA LEU A 105 -27.32 2.27 16.63
C LEU A 105 -28.13 0.97 16.62
N LYS A 106 -27.51 -0.14 16.21
CA LYS A 106 -28.15 -1.47 16.23
C LYS A 106 -28.59 -1.87 17.64
N SER A 107 -27.81 -1.54 18.67
CA SER A 107 -28.17 -1.83 20.07
C SER A 107 -29.43 -1.09 20.56
N LYS A 108 -29.82 0.00 19.87
CA LYS A 108 -31.02 0.78 20.14
C LYS A 108 -32.17 0.47 19.15
N ASP A 109 -32.05 -0.63 18.39
CA ASP A 109 -32.97 -1.01 17.32
C ASP A 109 -33.13 0.10 16.26
N LEU A 110 -32.04 0.80 15.96
CA LEU A 110 -31.97 1.82 14.91
C LEU A 110 -31.18 1.30 13.70
N VAL A 111 -31.62 1.71 12.51
CA VAL A 111 -30.92 1.45 11.25
C VAL A 111 -30.29 2.75 10.76
N ILE A 112 -29.11 2.64 10.15
CA ILE A 112 -28.43 3.78 9.54
C ILE A 112 -29.26 4.26 8.35
N LYS A 113 -29.88 5.42 8.53
CA LYS A 113 -30.57 6.16 7.47
C LYS A 113 -30.38 7.65 7.74
N HIS A 114 -30.73 8.48 6.77
CA HIS A 114 -30.60 9.93 6.94
C HIS A 114 -31.50 10.40 8.10
N PRO A 115 -31.03 11.21 9.09
CA PRO A 115 -31.81 11.55 10.29
C PRO A 115 -33.22 12.12 10.02
N LYS A 116 -33.40 12.82 8.90
CA LYS A 116 -34.72 13.33 8.47
C LYS A 116 -35.74 12.26 8.09
N THR A 117 -35.33 11.01 7.87
CA THR A 117 -36.22 9.89 7.52
C THR A 117 -36.60 9.03 8.73
N PHE A 118 -36.20 9.45 9.94
CA PHE A 118 -36.60 8.81 11.18
C PHE A 118 -38.05 9.18 11.52
N ASN A 119 -38.83 8.18 11.93
CA ASN A 119 -40.12 8.41 12.57
C ASN A 119 -39.91 8.92 14.01
N ASP A 120 -40.99 9.32 14.69
CA ASP A 120 -40.86 9.99 15.98
C ASP A 120 -40.35 9.06 17.10
N ASP A 121 -40.65 7.76 17.03
CA ASP A 121 -40.11 6.76 17.97
C ASP A 121 -38.62 6.50 17.76
N GLU A 122 -38.15 6.52 16.52
CA GLU A 122 -36.74 6.40 16.19
C GLU A 122 -35.96 7.67 16.58
N LYS A 123 -36.55 8.86 16.40
CA LYS A 123 -35.95 10.12 16.88
C LYS A 123 -35.80 10.15 18.39
N LYS A 124 -36.80 9.64 19.11
CA LYS A 124 -36.75 9.52 20.57
C LYS A 124 -35.59 8.63 21.01
N ARG A 125 -35.47 7.43 20.43
CA ARG A 125 -34.35 6.51 20.71
C ARG A 125 -32.99 7.08 20.31
N LEU A 126 -32.93 7.84 19.22
CA LEU A 126 -31.70 8.54 18.81
C LEU A 126 -31.33 9.64 19.82
N SER A 127 -32.30 10.35 20.38
CA SER A 127 -32.07 11.39 21.40
C SER A 127 -31.63 10.84 22.76
N GLU A 128 -31.84 9.54 23.00
CA GLU A 128 -31.34 8.84 24.19
C GLU A 128 -29.85 8.49 24.09
N ILE A 129 -29.25 8.62 22.90
CA ILE A 129 -27.81 8.43 22.72
C ILE A 129 -27.07 9.68 23.21
N THR A 130 -26.15 9.47 24.15
CA THR A 130 -25.34 10.51 24.76
C THR A 130 -24.12 10.86 23.92
N LEU A 131 -23.56 12.05 24.13
CA LEU A 131 -22.31 12.47 23.49
C LEU A 131 -21.13 11.54 23.82
N GLU A 132 -21.12 10.96 25.03
CA GLU A 132 -20.07 10.02 25.43
C GLU A 132 -20.17 8.70 24.66
N GLU A 133 -21.39 8.24 24.33
CA GLU A 133 -21.61 7.05 23.50
C GLU A 133 -21.23 7.28 22.02
N ILE A 134 -21.23 8.53 21.54
CA ILE A 134 -20.91 8.89 20.14
C ILE A 134 -19.45 9.28 19.98
N LYS A 135 -18.73 9.51 21.08
CA LYS A 135 -17.34 9.90 21.04
C LYS A 135 -16.52 8.82 20.34
N ASP A 136 -15.59 9.28 19.49
CA ASP A 136 -14.62 8.40 18.84
C ASP A 136 -13.98 7.47 19.87
N THR A 137 -14.27 6.19 19.73
CA THR A 137 -13.81 5.14 20.65
C THR A 137 -12.34 4.82 20.39
N TRP A 138 -11.93 4.91 19.13
CA TRP A 138 -10.59 4.61 18.67
C TRP A 138 -9.87 5.90 18.28
N ASP A 139 -8.74 6.17 18.94
CA ASP A 139 -7.84 7.25 18.56
C ASP A 139 -6.79 6.77 17.53
N ILE A 140 -6.28 7.71 16.74
CA ILE A 140 -5.36 7.42 15.62
C ILE A 140 -4.02 6.87 16.13
N GLU A 141 -3.56 7.29 17.30
CA GLU A 141 -2.25 6.90 17.85
C GLU A 141 -2.28 5.42 18.28
N THR A 142 -3.25 5.05 19.11
CA THR A 142 -3.44 3.66 19.56
C THR A 142 -3.64 2.70 18.39
N VAL A 143 -4.47 3.08 17.41
CA VAL A 143 -4.70 2.26 16.21
C VAL A 143 -3.43 2.16 15.36
N GLY A 144 -2.71 3.27 15.19
CA GLY A 144 -1.45 3.29 14.46
C GLY A 144 -0.38 2.39 15.07
N ASP A 145 -0.24 2.41 16.40
CA ASP A 145 0.71 1.55 17.12
C ASP A 145 0.35 0.08 17.00
N ASN A 146 -0.95 -0.23 17.09
CA ASN A 146 -1.44 -1.60 16.94
C ASN A 146 -1.19 -2.13 15.53
N LEU A 147 -1.55 -1.38 14.49
CA LEU A 147 -1.28 -1.73 13.09
C LEU A 147 0.22 -1.89 12.82
N THR A 148 1.04 -0.97 13.33
CA THR A 148 2.50 -1.04 13.21
C THR A 148 3.04 -2.33 13.81
N THR A 149 2.57 -2.70 15.00
CA THR A 149 2.96 -3.93 15.69
C THR A 149 2.59 -5.17 14.86
N GLN A 150 1.35 -5.23 14.36
CA GLN A 150 0.88 -6.34 13.53
C GLN A 150 1.68 -6.49 12.23
N ILE A 151 1.93 -5.37 11.54
CA ILE A 151 2.70 -5.36 10.29
C ILE A 151 4.13 -5.82 10.54
N ASN A 152 4.78 -5.32 11.59
CA ASN A 152 6.13 -5.75 11.95
C ASN A 152 6.18 -7.24 12.31
N HIS A 153 5.18 -7.74 13.03
CA HIS A 153 5.09 -9.17 13.33
C HIS A 153 4.99 -10.01 12.04
N ALA A 154 4.14 -9.60 11.10
CA ALA A 154 4.01 -10.28 9.81
C ALA A 154 5.32 -10.24 9.02
N ILE A 155 5.99 -9.09 8.95
CA ILE A 155 7.29 -8.98 8.28
C ILE A 155 8.29 -9.97 8.90
N ASN A 156 8.43 -9.97 10.23
CA ASN A 156 9.37 -10.85 10.92
C ASN A 156 9.04 -12.34 10.74
N GLN A 157 7.76 -12.70 10.71
CA GLN A 157 7.32 -14.08 10.57
C GLN A 157 7.57 -14.66 9.16
N TYR A 158 7.48 -13.82 8.13
CA TYR A 158 7.43 -14.28 6.74
C TYR A 158 8.63 -13.85 5.89
N LYS A 159 9.44 -12.87 6.30
CA LYS A 159 10.59 -12.38 5.53
C LYS A 159 11.60 -13.49 5.20
N ASP A 160 11.94 -14.33 6.17
CA ASP A 160 12.96 -15.39 5.98
C ASP A 160 12.41 -16.65 5.30
N LYS A 161 11.09 -16.83 5.29
CA LYS A 161 10.43 -18.02 4.72
C LYS A 161 10.31 -17.96 3.19
N HIS A 162 10.40 -16.77 2.59
CA HIS A 162 10.06 -16.57 1.18
C HIS A 162 11.25 -16.30 0.25
N ILE A 163 12.49 -16.31 0.77
CA ILE A 163 13.71 -16.17 -0.04
C ILE A 163 13.89 -17.35 -1.03
N LYS A 164 13.15 -18.47 -0.86
CA LYS A 164 13.31 -19.69 -1.67
C LYS A 164 12.27 -19.88 -2.80
N ASP A 165 11.24 -19.03 -2.88
CA ASP A 165 10.05 -19.29 -3.71
C ASP A 165 9.91 -18.38 -4.94
N VAL A 166 10.94 -17.62 -5.30
CA VAL A 166 10.83 -16.63 -6.39
C VAL A 166 11.40 -17.19 -7.69
N LEU A 167 10.60 -17.04 -8.75
CA LEU A 167 10.83 -17.45 -10.14
C LEU A 167 12.22 -17.05 -10.68
#